data_AF-A0A7X4JF48-F1
#
_entry.id   AF-A0A7X4JF48-F1
#
_cell.length_a   1.000
_cell.length_b   1.000
_cell.length_c   1.000
_cell.angle_alpha   90.00
_cell.angle_beta   90.00
_cell.angle_gamma   90.00
#
_symmetry.space_group_name_H-M   'P 1'
#
loop_
_entity.id
_entity.type
_entity.pdbx_description
1 polymer ?
#
loop_
_entity_poly.entity_id
_entity_poly.type
_entity_poly.pdbx_seq_one_letter_code
_entity_poly.pdbx_strand_id
1 'polypeptide(L)'
;MSVAEVFALSGETGYRRLEGQALYETLNRHEGCVIETGGSIVSEPKLLNTLLTACFVVWLRTEPAQYMARVVAQGDTRPMRNRPDAMSDLRRLLDERQPYYSQAHATVDTTDQTVCDSLSDLLRCLPAHMAATGHGTDGATTSERNHADG
;
A
#
# COMPACT_ATOMS: atom_id res chain seq x y z
N MET A 1 -3.48 0.31 19.17
CA MET A 1 -3.98 -1.07 19.06
C MET A 1 -3.29 -1.71 17.88
N SER A 2 -2.65 -2.86 18.07
CA SER A 2 -2.03 -3.63 16.99
C SER A 2 -3.08 -4.34 16.14
N VAL A 3 -2.72 -4.71 14.91
CA VAL A 3 -3.58 -5.53 14.05
C VAL A 3 -3.95 -6.84 14.75
N ALA A 4 -3.01 -7.46 15.47
CA ALA A 4 -3.27 -8.70 16.24
C ALA A 4 -4.33 -8.51 17.34
N GLU A 5 -4.30 -7.38 18.04
CA GLU A 5 -5.31 -7.04 19.06
C GLU A 5 -6.70 -6.81 18.43
N VAL A 6 -6.77 -6.16 17.26
CA VAL A 6 -8.03 -5.98 16.53
C VAL A 6 -8.65 -7.33 16.17
N PHE A 7 -7.86 -8.25 15.62
CA PHE A 7 -8.35 -9.60 15.30
C PHE A 7 -8.78 -10.37 16.56
N ALA A 8 -8.02 -10.27 17.66
CA ALA A 8 -8.34 -10.95 18.91
C ALA A 8 -9.65 -10.43 19.56
N LEU A 9 -9.91 -9.12 19.49
CA LEU A 9 -11.05 -8.48 20.15
C LEU A 9 -12.30 -8.43 19.27
N SER A 10 -12.15 -8.30 17.95
CA SER A 10 -13.26 -7.96 17.05
C SER A 10 -13.34 -8.86 15.82
N GLY A 11 -12.44 -9.83 15.68
CA GLY A 11 -12.39 -10.75 14.56
C GLY A 11 -12.15 -10.07 13.22
N GLU A 12 -12.34 -10.82 12.14
CA GLU A 12 -12.17 -10.32 10.78
C GLU A 12 -13.14 -9.19 10.45
N THR A 13 -14.43 -9.32 10.81
CA THR A 13 -15.43 -8.27 10.56
C THR A 13 -15.04 -6.93 11.20
N GLY A 14 -14.51 -6.96 12.41
CA GLY A 14 -14.00 -5.76 13.09
C GLY A 14 -12.80 -5.14 12.37
N TYR A 15 -11.85 -5.98 11.95
CA TYR A 15 -10.72 -5.54 11.13
C TYR A 15 -11.18 -4.89 9.83
N ARG A 16 -12.12 -5.50 9.08
CA ARG A 16 -12.64 -4.94 7.82
C ARG A 16 -13.32 -3.59 7.99
N ARG A 17 -14.07 -3.44 9.08
CA ARG A 17 -14.70 -2.15 9.41
C ARG A 17 -13.64 -1.05 9.63
N LEU A 18 -12.57 -1.37 10.37
CA LEU A 18 -11.48 -0.42 10.64
C LEU A 18 -10.62 -0.15 9.41
N GLU A 19 -10.36 -1.17 8.58
CA GLU A 19 -9.65 -1.06 7.30
C GLU A 19 -10.39 -0.09 6.36
N GLY A 20 -11.71 -0.25 6.22
CA GLY A 20 -12.55 0.66 5.45
C GLY A 20 -12.57 2.08 6.01
N GLN A 21 -12.73 2.23 7.34
CA GLN A 21 -12.73 3.54 7.98
C GLN A 21 -11.40 4.29 7.74
N ALA A 22 -10.27 3.61 7.91
CA ALA A 22 -8.95 4.19 7.68
C ALA A 22 -8.76 4.63 6.22
N LEU A 23 -9.24 3.83 5.26
CA LEU A 23 -9.19 4.19 3.84
C LEU A 23 -10.00 5.46 3.56
N TYR A 24 -11.28 5.50 3.95
CA TYR A 24 -12.14 6.66 3.69
C TYR A 24 -11.63 7.92 4.38
N GLU A 25 -11.14 7.81 5.61
CA GLU A 25 -10.54 8.93 6.33
C GLU A 25 -9.29 9.46 5.61
N THR A 26 -8.43 8.58 5.08
CA THR A 26 -7.22 8.98 4.35
C THR A 26 -7.58 9.72 3.06
N LEU A 27 -8.52 9.17 2.28
CA LEU A 27 -8.98 9.78 1.03
C LEU A 27 -9.64 11.15 1.25
N ASN A 28 -10.35 11.34 2.37
CA ASN A 28 -11.01 12.61 2.66
C ASN A 28 -10.06 13.68 3.23
N ARG A 29 -8.94 13.28 3.86
CA ARG A 29 -8.03 14.23 4.52
C ARG A 29 -6.90 14.73 3.61
N HIS A 30 -6.54 13.98 2.58
CA HIS A 30 -5.36 14.26 1.77
C HIS A 30 -5.75 14.41 0.31
N GLU A 31 -5.44 15.56 -0.30
CA GLU A 31 -5.63 15.79 -1.73
C GLU A 31 -4.66 14.95 -2.58
N GLY A 32 -3.48 14.64 -2.06
CA GLY A 32 -2.49 13.76 -2.69
C GLY A 32 -1.70 12.97 -1.65
N CYS A 33 -1.69 11.65 -1.78
CA CYS A 33 -0.91 10.76 -0.94
C CYS A 33 -0.58 9.45 -1.66
N VAL A 34 0.39 8.71 -1.13
CA VAL A 34 0.67 7.32 -1.53
C VAL A 34 0.11 6.41 -0.43
N ILE A 35 -0.75 5.49 -0.82
CA ILE A 35 -1.38 4.53 0.09
C ILE A 35 -0.83 3.14 -0.22
N GLU A 36 -0.14 2.55 0.74
CA GLU A 36 0.13 1.11 0.76
C GLU A 36 -1.06 0.44 1.44
N THR A 37 -1.68 -0.51 0.74
CA THR A 37 -2.87 -1.21 1.23
C THR A 37 -2.49 -2.60 1.69
N GLY A 38 -3.13 -3.08 2.75
CA GLY A 38 -2.97 -4.47 3.16
C GLY A 38 -3.35 -5.40 2.01
N GLY A 39 -2.55 -6.45 1.76
CA GLY A 39 -2.77 -7.35 0.63
C GLY A 39 -4.15 -8.03 0.63
N SER A 40 -4.86 -8.05 1.76
CA SER A 40 -6.23 -8.57 1.88
C SER A 40 -7.33 -7.61 1.43
N ILE A 41 -7.03 -6.38 1.02
CA ILE A 41 -8.05 -5.38 0.65
C ILE A 41 -8.87 -5.81 -0.58
N VAL A 42 -8.27 -6.63 -1.45
CA VAL A 42 -8.95 -7.21 -2.62
C VAL A 42 -10.07 -8.17 -2.26
N SER A 43 -10.09 -8.69 -1.03
CA SER A 43 -11.18 -9.52 -0.51
C SER A 43 -12.42 -8.71 -0.16
N GLU A 44 -12.35 -7.37 -0.19
CA GLU A 44 -13.47 -6.46 0.06
C GLU A 44 -13.81 -5.67 -1.22
N PRO A 45 -14.74 -6.17 -2.06
CA PRO A 45 -15.05 -5.56 -3.35
C PRO A 45 -15.40 -4.08 -3.26
N LYS A 46 -16.07 -3.63 -2.17
CA LYS A 46 -16.42 -2.22 -1.97
C LYS A 46 -15.20 -1.32 -1.76
N LEU A 47 -14.21 -1.79 -1.00
CA LEU A 47 -12.98 -1.03 -0.75
C LEU A 47 -12.09 -1.02 -1.99
N LEU A 48 -11.97 -2.17 -2.66
CA LEU A 48 -11.25 -2.25 -3.93
C LEU A 48 -11.85 -1.31 -4.97
N ASN A 49 -13.17 -1.28 -5.14
CA ASN A 49 -13.82 -0.37 -6.09
C ASN A 49 -13.57 1.09 -5.72
N THR A 50 -13.61 1.43 -4.42
CA THR A 50 -13.29 2.78 -3.94
C THR A 50 -11.87 3.20 -4.35
N LEU A 51 -10.88 2.31 -4.18
CA LEU A 51 -9.51 2.57 -4.59
C LEU A 51 -9.40 2.76 -6.11
N LEU A 52 -10.05 1.88 -6.88
CA LEU A 52 -10.02 1.93 -8.33
C LEU A 52 -10.69 3.19 -8.91
N THR A 53 -11.66 3.77 -8.21
CA THR A 53 -12.33 5.01 -8.67
C THR A 53 -11.69 6.28 -8.13
N ALA A 54 -11.09 6.25 -6.94
CA ALA A 54 -10.55 7.44 -6.29
C ALA A 54 -9.03 7.63 -6.47
N CYS A 55 -8.29 6.58 -6.86
CA CYS A 55 -6.83 6.59 -6.91
C CYS A 55 -6.29 5.99 -8.21
N PHE A 56 -5.05 6.35 -8.54
CA PHE A 56 -4.25 5.57 -9.49
C PHE A 56 -3.62 4.37 -8.78
N VAL A 57 -4.26 3.21 -8.91
CA VAL A 57 -3.84 1.96 -8.27
C VAL A 57 -2.77 1.23 -9.10
N VAL A 58 -1.65 0.88 -8.46
CA VAL A 58 -0.58 0.06 -9.06
C VAL A 58 -0.47 -1.26 -8.32
N TRP A 59 -0.48 -2.37 -9.06
CA TRP A 59 -0.18 -3.69 -8.52
C TRP A 59 1.33 -3.96 -8.57
N LEU A 60 1.95 -4.10 -7.39
CA LEU A 60 3.32 -4.58 -7.27
C LEU A 60 3.33 -6.11 -7.24
N ARG A 61 3.75 -6.72 -8.34
CA ARG A 61 3.85 -8.17 -8.49
C ARG A 61 5.28 -8.64 -8.19
N THR A 62 5.42 -9.87 -7.69
CA THR A 62 6.69 -10.60 -7.66
C THR A 62 6.42 -12.09 -7.73
N GLU A 63 7.41 -12.88 -8.16
CA GLU A 63 7.31 -14.34 -8.12
C GLU A 63 7.16 -14.88 -6.69
N PRO A 64 6.37 -15.95 -6.47
CA PRO A 64 6.08 -16.46 -5.12
C PRO A 64 7.33 -16.80 -4.29
N ALA A 65 8.40 -17.27 -4.93
CA ALA A 65 9.65 -17.58 -4.25
C ALA A 65 10.32 -16.31 -3.68
N GLN A 66 10.30 -15.20 -4.42
CA GLN A 66 10.84 -13.93 -3.96
C GLN A 66 9.95 -13.28 -2.91
N TYR A 67 8.62 -13.38 -3.08
CA TYR A 67 7.67 -12.97 -2.06
C TYR A 67 8.02 -13.62 -0.72
N MET A 68 8.16 -14.96 -0.72
CA MET A 68 8.48 -15.70 0.50
C MET A 68 9.85 -15.29 1.07
N ALA A 69 10.87 -15.15 0.23
CA ALA A 69 12.20 -14.73 0.67
C ALA A 69 12.17 -13.35 1.36
N ARG A 70 11.40 -12.39 0.83
CA ARG A 70 11.23 -11.05 1.41
C ARG A 70 10.54 -11.10 2.77
N VAL A 71 9.48 -11.92 2.91
CA VAL A 71 8.78 -12.13 4.19
C VAL A 71 9.71 -12.68 5.27
N VAL A 72 10.54 -13.68 4.91
CA VAL A 72 11.55 -14.24 5.83
C VAL A 72 12.59 -13.21 6.24
N ALA A 73 13.11 -12.45 5.28
CA ALA A 73 14.13 -11.44 5.52
C ALA A 73 13.65 -10.33 6.46
N GLN A 74 12.34 -10.04 6.48
CA GLN A 74 11.71 -9.10 7.41
C GLN A 74 11.55 -9.67 8.84
N GLY A 75 11.97 -10.91 9.08
CA GLY A 75 11.87 -11.57 10.38
C GLY A 75 10.49 -12.21 10.64
N ASP A 76 9.56 -12.14 9.69
CA ASP A 76 8.27 -12.82 9.81
C ASP A 76 8.38 -14.28 9.36
N THR A 77 8.82 -15.12 10.27
CA THR A 77 8.92 -16.57 10.01
C THR A 77 7.60 -17.31 10.28
N ARG A 78 6.56 -16.62 10.78
CA ARG A 78 5.26 -17.23 11.13
C ARG A 78 4.58 -17.94 9.96
N PRO A 79 4.64 -17.44 8.71
CA PRO A 79 4.06 -18.13 7.56
C PRO A 79 4.73 -19.48 7.24
N MET A 80 5.99 -19.68 7.66
CA MET A 80 6.79 -20.86 7.29
C MET A 80 7.04 -21.83 8.44
N ARG A 81 7.02 -21.36 9.70
CA ARG A 81 7.44 -22.16 10.84
C ARG A 81 6.56 -23.39 11.00
N ASN A 82 7.15 -24.57 10.81
CA ASN A 82 6.51 -25.88 10.88
C ASN A 82 5.38 -26.10 9.86
N ARG A 83 5.40 -25.42 8.70
CA ARG A 83 4.40 -25.57 7.64
C ARG A 83 5.04 -26.01 6.32
N PRO A 84 5.15 -27.32 6.05
CA PRO A 84 5.71 -27.82 4.79
C PRO A 84 4.93 -27.32 3.55
N ASP A 85 3.64 -27.04 3.71
CA ASP A 85 2.77 -26.58 2.62
C ASP A 85 2.78 -25.05 2.40
N ALA A 86 3.58 -24.29 3.14
CA ALA A 86 3.55 -22.82 3.13
C ALA A 86 3.73 -22.20 1.72
N MET A 87 4.63 -22.76 0.90
CA MET A 87 4.83 -22.29 -0.47
C MET A 87 3.65 -22.62 -1.39
N SER A 88 3.01 -23.78 -1.18
CA SER A 88 1.81 -24.19 -1.94
C SER A 88 0.63 -23.29 -1.58
N ASP A 89 0.43 -23.03 -0.27
CA ASP A 89 -0.59 -22.11 0.23
C ASP A 89 -0.40 -20.69 -0.30
N LEU A 90 0.85 -20.19 -0.33
CA LEU A 90 1.16 -18.88 -0.88
C LEU A 90 0.80 -18.80 -2.37
N ARG A 91 1.18 -19.81 -3.17
CA ARG A 91 0.85 -19.84 -4.60
C ARG A 91 -0.67 -19.79 -4.81
N ARG A 92 -1.41 -20.66 -4.13
CA ARG A 92 -2.87 -20.68 -4.18
C ARG A 92 -3.47 -19.32 -3.81
N LEU A 93 -2.98 -18.69 -2.74
CA LEU A 93 -3.45 -17.37 -2.32
C LEU A 93 -3.22 -16.30 -3.38
N LEU A 94 -2.05 -16.30 -4.02
CA LEU A 94 -1.72 -15.35 -5.08
C LEU A 94 -2.58 -15.61 -6.33
N ASP A 95 -2.78 -16.87 -6.71
CA ASP A 95 -3.63 -17.26 -7.83
C ASP A 95 -5.09 -16.85 -7.60
N GLU A 96 -5.62 -17.06 -6.38
CA GLU A 96 -6.97 -16.64 -5.98
C GLU A 96 -7.15 -15.12 -6.02
N ARG A 97 -6.08 -14.36 -5.68
CA ARG A 97 -6.13 -12.89 -5.64
C ARG A 97 -5.80 -12.22 -6.97
N GLN A 98 -5.14 -12.92 -7.88
CA GLN A 98 -4.68 -12.38 -9.16
C GLN A 98 -5.81 -11.69 -9.96
N PRO A 99 -7.03 -12.25 -10.11
CA PRO A 99 -8.11 -11.60 -10.86
C PRO A 99 -8.56 -10.25 -10.27
N TYR A 100 -8.29 -10.01 -8.99
CA TYR A 100 -8.61 -8.77 -8.32
C TYR A 100 -7.45 -7.78 -8.40
N TYR A 101 -6.21 -8.24 -8.16
CA TYR A 101 -5.03 -7.39 -8.33
C TYR A 101 -4.87 -6.89 -9.77
N SER A 102 -5.22 -7.71 -10.76
CA SER A 102 -5.14 -7.34 -12.18
C SER A 102 -6.13 -6.25 -12.60
N GLN A 103 -7.05 -5.82 -11.72
CA GLN A 103 -7.94 -4.67 -11.98
C GLN A 103 -7.22 -3.33 -11.78
N ALA A 104 -6.01 -3.32 -11.21
CA ALA A 104 -5.18 -2.13 -11.06
C ALA A 104 -4.93 -1.43 -12.40
N HIS A 105 -4.72 -0.11 -12.36
CA HIS A 105 -4.47 0.72 -13.54
C HIS A 105 -3.12 0.42 -14.19
N ALA A 106 -2.15 -0.02 -13.40
CA ALA A 106 -0.84 -0.46 -13.86
C ALA A 106 -0.33 -1.63 -13.01
N THR A 107 0.64 -2.37 -13.55
CA THR A 107 1.35 -3.44 -12.86
C THR A 107 2.85 -3.19 -12.99
N VAL A 108 3.58 -3.37 -11.88
CA VAL A 108 5.04 -3.35 -11.85
C VAL A 108 5.51 -4.70 -11.34
N ASP A 109 6.28 -5.42 -12.15
CA ASP A 109 6.90 -6.67 -11.73
C ASP A 109 8.24 -6.36 -11.07
N THR A 110 8.34 -6.67 -9.78
CA THR A 110 9.52 -6.43 -8.96
C THR A 110 10.42 -7.67 -8.85
N THR A 111 10.17 -8.70 -9.65
CA THR A 111 10.95 -9.95 -9.65
C THR A 111 12.37 -9.68 -10.12
N ASP A 112 13.36 -10.07 -9.31
CA ASP A 112 14.80 -9.90 -9.56
C ASP A 112 15.23 -8.43 -9.73
N GLN A 113 14.42 -7.49 -9.24
CA GLN A 113 14.69 -6.06 -9.31
C GLN A 113 15.23 -5.51 -7.98
N THR A 114 16.07 -4.49 -8.07
CA THR A 114 16.38 -3.64 -6.92
C THR A 114 15.24 -2.66 -6.64
N VAL A 115 15.24 -2.06 -5.45
CA VAL A 115 14.26 -1.00 -5.12
C VAL A 115 14.36 0.18 -6.10
N CYS A 116 15.56 0.53 -6.55
CA CYS A 116 15.77 1.61 -7.52
C CYS A 116 15.18 1.28 -8.90
N ASP A 117 15.33 0.04 -9.35
CA ASP A 117 14.74 -0.42 -10.62
C ASP A 117 13.21 -0.40 -10.50
N SER A 118 12.65 -1.01 -9.44
CA SER A 118 11.20 -1.02 -9.23
C SER A 118 10.60 0.38 -9.06
N LEU A 119 11.32 1.32 -8.43
CA LEU A 119 10.91 2.73 -8.34
C LEU A 119 10.90 3.39 -9.72
N SER A 120 11.93 3.14 -10.53
CA SER A 120 12.00 3.67 -11.88
C SER A 120 10.84 3.16 -12.74
N ASP A 121 10.51 1.88 -12.61
CA ASP A 121 9.40 1.23 -13.30
C ASP A 121 8.04 1.78 -12.85
N LEU A 122 7.87 1.99 -11.54
CA LEU A 122 6.71 2.63 -10.96
C LEU A 122 6.52 4.05 -11.49
N LEU A 123 7.57 4.88 -11.47
CA LEU A 123 7.49 6.26 -11.98
C LEU A 123 7.15 6.31 -13.47
N ARG A 124 7.61 5.33 -14.27
CA ARG A 124 7.28 5.24 -15.70
C ARG A 124 5.82 4.91 -15.98
N CYS A 125 5.12 4.23 -15.06
CA CYS A 125 3.71 3.88 -15.26
C CYS A 125 2.73 4.93 -14.69
N LEU A 126 3.21 5.93 -13.95
CA LEU A 126 2.34 6.98 -13.42
C LEU A 126 1.87 7.94 -14.53
N PRO A 127 0.61 8.41 -14.49
CA PRO A 127 0.14 9.45 -15.38
C PRO A 127 0.96 10.73 -15.26
N ALA A 128 1.22 11.41 -16.38
CA ALA A 128 2.05 12.62 -16.41
C ALA A 128 1.60 13.73 -15.45
N HIS A 129 0.29 13.87 -15.23
CA HIS A 129 -0.26 14.88 -14.31
C HIS A 129 0.02 14.59 -12.83
N MET A 130 0.35 13.34 -12.48
CA MET A 130 0.73 12.94 -11.11
C MET A 130 2.23 13.07 -10.86
N ALA A 131 3.06 13.07 -11.90
CA ALA A 131 4.51 13.23 -11.77
C ALA A 131 4.94 14.68 -11.47
N ALA A 132 4.06 15.67 -11.71
CA ALA A 132 4.39 17.09 -11.69
C ALA A 132 4.15 17.81 -10.34
N THR A 133 3.59 17.15 -9.32
CA THR A 133 3.18 17.81 -8.06
C THR A 133 4.24 17.86 -6.95
N GLY A 134 5.51 17.56 -7.27
CA GLY A 134 6.62 17.60 -6.32
C GLY A 134 7.37 18.94 -6.23
N HIS A 135 6.71 20.04 -5.84
CA HIS A 135 7.43 21.19 -5.27
C HIS A 135 6.56 21.98 -4.29
N GLY A 136 6.65 21.58 -3.02
CA GLY A 136 6.20 22.35 -1.86
C GLY A 136 7.37 22.58 -0.91
N THR A 137 8.47 23.14 -1.41
CA THR A 137 9.43 23.84 -0.57
C THR A 137 9.20 25.32 -0.77
N ASP A 138 8.60 25.98 0.23
CA ASP A 138 9.00 27.34 0.56
C ASP A 138 8.87 27.55 2.06
N GLY A 139 10.04 27.50 2.70
CA GLY A 139 10.25 28.10 4.00
C GLY A 139 10.56 29.59 3.83
N ALA A 140 9.91 30.38 4.67
CA ALA A 140 10.34 31.67 5.22
C ALA A 140 10.32 32.93 4.32
N THR A 141 9.43 33.86 4.69
CA THR A 141 9.78 35.29 4.80
C THR A 141 9.09 35.94 6.01
N THR A 142 9.89 36.19 7.04
CA THR A 142 10.00 37.46 7.78
C THR A 142 8.74 38.04 8.43
N SER A 143 8.60 37.78 9.73
CA SER A 143 7.91 38.66 10.68
C SER A 143 8.82 39.84 11.01
N GLU A 144 8.61 40.98 10.35
CA GLU A 144 9.08 42.28 10.86
C GLU A 144 8.17 42.72 12.00
N ARG A 145 8.67 42.59 13.23
CA ARG A 145 8.18 43.37 14.37
C ARG A 145 8.84 44.74 14.30
N ASN A 146 8.05 45.78 14.04
CA ASN A 146 8.44 47.14 14.36
C ASN A 146 7.22 47.99 14.77
N HIS A 147 6.95 48.01 16.06
CA HIS A 147 6.31 49.16 16.71
C HIS A 147 6.72 49.17 18.18
N ALA A 148 7.86 49.82 18.45
CA ALA A 148 8.16 50.36 19.76
C ALA A 148 7.85 51.86 19.69
N ASP A 149 6.83 52.23 20.44
CA ASP A 149 6.46 53.59 20.81
C ASP A 149 6.81 53.71 22.30
N GLY A 150 7.58 54.73 22.69
CA GLY A 150 7.95 55.02 24.10
C GLY A 150 9.44 55.02 24.42
#